data_AF-A0AA88GQ37-F1
#
_entry.id   AF-A0AA88GQ37-F1
#
_cell.length_a   1.000
_cell.length_b   1.000
_cell.length_c   1.000
_cell.angle_alpha   90.00
_cell.angle_beta   90.00
_cell.angle_gamma   90.00
#
_symmetry.space_group_name_H-M   'P 1'
#
loop_
_entity.id
_entity.type
_entity.pdbx_description
1 polymer ?
#
loop_
_entity_poly.entity_id
_entity_poly.type
_entity_poly.pdbx_seq_one_letter_code
_entity_poly.pdbx_strand_id
1 'polypeptide(L)'
;MQQPITEDPLDKEGVLHHLLQQCSREALCACSQESLKFLATLFRQQYPQRILVDPSENVEAFLDTLFEHGFCVQAATGNDDGKFKEELERVVGVYKETFETKEMIQAVESSYLLFPQGHDRLEEDTFQVIADLYHHALDQGGAIRPTIRLCKKREGFSAQLCRRLKMYDEFLRRLHVMENRLASTEAALTSRIEAAESALETTQAALETTQSTLGTTQAALETTQAALETTQSTLGTTQAALATTQQRVKQLERIVGRVKSLVDEAGVNNAINNTISHDELAVICF
;
A
#
# COMPACT_ATOMS: atom_id res chain seq x y z
N MET A 1 -15.75 -12.61 17.98
CA MET A 1 -15.87 -14.01 17.55
C MET A 1 -14.90 -14.19 16.40
N GLN A 2 -13.71 -14.75 16.66
CA GLN A 2 -12.75 -15.07 15.62
C GLN A 2 -13.30 -16.28 14.86
N GLN A 3 -13.55 -16.13 13.55
CA GLN A 3 -13.95 -17.24 12.69
C GLN A 3 -12.84 -18.31 12.72
N PRO A 4 -13.19 -19.60 12.71
CA PRO A 4 -12.20 -20.65 12.65
C PRO A 4 -11.40 -20.46 11.35
N ILE A 5 -10.09 -20.34 11.49
CA ILE A 5 -9.14 -20.43 10.38
C ILE A 5 -9.49 -21.73 9.66
N THR A 6 -10.01 -21.62 8.44
CA THR A 6 -10.46 -22.78 7.68
C THR A 6 -9.27 -23.71 7.48
N GLU A 7 -9.44 -24.99 7.84
CA GLU A 7 -8.41 -26.04 7.67
C GLU A 7 -8.09 -26.31 6.19
N ASP A 8 -8.85 -25.69 5.29
CA ASP A 8 -8.74 -25.80 3.85
C ASP A 8 -7.75 -24.75 3.29
N PRO A 9 -6.57 -25.18 2.81
CA PRO A 9 -5.56 -24.27 2.25
C PRO A 9 -6.03 -23.59 0.95
N LEU A 10 -7.08 -24.08 0.29
CA LEU A 10 -7.64 -23.55 -0.96
C LEU A 10 -9.01 -22.89 -0.78
N ASP A 11 -9.42 -22.59 0.45
CA ASP A 11 -10.63 -21.83 0.73
C ASP A 11 -10.60 -20.47 0.03
N LYS A 12 -11.77 -19.93 -0.33
CA LYS A 12 -11.89 -18.67 -1.07
C LYS A 12 -11.34 -17.47 -0.30
N GLU A 13 -11.30 -17.56 1.02
CA GLU A 13 -10.73 -16.55 1.94
C GLU A 13 -9.26 -16.86 2.28
N GLY A 14 -8.71 -17.97 1.78
CA GLY A 14 -7.35 -18.43 2.05
C GLY A 14 -6.30 -17.63 1.30
N VAL A 15 -5.16 -17.39 1.97
CA VAL A 15 -4.01 -16.65 1.40
C VAL A 15 -3.50 -17.33 0.13
N LEU A 16 -3.41 -18.67 0.13
CA LEU A 16 -2.96 -19.41 -1.03
C LEU A 16 -3.95 -19.30 -2.21
N HIS A 17 -5.26 -19.30 -1.96
CA HIS A 17 -6.26 -19.07 -3.00
C HIS A 17 -6.13 -17.69 -3.62
N HIS A 18 -6.04 -16.64 -2.79
CA HIS A 18 -5.86 -15.27 -3.28
C HIS A 18 -4.56 -15.09 -4.08
N LEU A 19 -3.46 -15.71 -3.64
CA LEU A 19 -2.22 -15.69 -4.39
C LEU A 19 -2.39 -16.42 -5.73
N LEU A 20 -2.97 -17.61 -5.76
CA LEU A 20 -3.17 -18.33 -7.02
C LEU A 20 -4.08 -17.56 -8.00
N GLN A 21 -5.10 -16.85 -7.50
CA GLN A 21 -5.96 -15.98 -8.31
C GLN A 21 -5.23 -14.76 -8.89
N GLN A 22 -4.15 -14.31 -8.25
CA GLN A 22 -3.33 -13.17 -8.69
C GLN A 22 -2.05 -13.59 -9.42
N CYS A 23 -1.79 -14.90 -9.55
CA CYS A 23 -0.54 -15.40 -10.09
C CYS A 23 -0.55 -15.39 -11.62
N SER A 24 0.52 -14.85 -12.21
CA SER A 24 0.77 -14.95 -13.65
C SER A 24 1.27 -16.36 -14.00
N ARG A 25 1.05 -16.76 -15.25
CA ARG A 25 1.57 -18.04 -15.77
C ARG A 25 3.10 -18.09 -15.69
N GLU A 26 3.75 -16.96 -15.95
CA GLU A 26 5.21 -16.83 -15.89
C GLU A 26 5.74 -16.99 -14.47
N ALA A 27 5.07 -16.42 -13.46
CA ALA A 27 5.44 -16.59 -12.06
C ALA A 27 5.31 -18.05 -11.59
N LEU A 28 4.24 -18.76 -11.99
CA LEU A 28 4.08 -20.20 -11.68
C LEU A 28 5.13 -21.07 -12.37
N CYS A 29 5.46 -20.79 -13.64
CA CYS A 29 6.54 -21.48 -14.35
C CYS A 29 7.90 -21.28 -13.66
N ALA A 30 8.10 -20.13 -13.01
CA ALA A 30 9.35 -19.79 -12.34
C ALA A 30 9.48 -20.41 -10.93
N CYS A 31 8.39 -20.97 -10.36
CA CYS A 31 8.41 -21.65 -9.06
C CYS A 31 9.20 -22.96 -9.08
N SER A 32 9.71 -23.35 -7.91
CA SER A 32 10.41 -24.62 -7.74
C SER A 32 9.52 -25.83 -8.07
N GLN A 33 10.14 -26.89 -8.61
CA GLN A 33 9.45 -28.14 -8.92
C GLN A 33 8.83 -28.78 -7.66
N GLU A 34 9.45 -28.58 -6.48
CA GLU A 34 8.91 -29.07 -5.21
C GLU A 34 7.60 -28.38 -4.83
N SER A 35 7.54 -27.05 -4.99
CA SER A 35 6.34 -26.27 -4.71
C SER A 35 5.18 -26.66 -5.64
N LEU A 36 5.46 -26.87 -6.93
CA LEU A 36 4.46 -27.32 -7.90
C LEU A 36 3.96 -28.74 -7.61
N LYS A 37 4.84 -29.66 -7.23
CA LYS A 37 4.47 -31.02 -6.80
C LYS A 37 3.58 -31.00 -5.55
N PHE A 38 3.91 -30.14 -4.59
CA PHE A 38 3.10 -29.97 -3.40
C PHE A 38 1.71 -29.40 -3.74
N LEU A 39 1.64 -28.35 -4.55
CA LEU A 39 0.36 -27.82 -5.06
C LEU A 39 -0.46 -28.89 -5.77
N ALA A 40 0.15 -29.68 -6.65
CA ALA A 40 -0.52 -30.79 -7.31
C ALA A 40 -1.08 -31.82 -6.31
N THR A 41 -0.34 -32.09 -5.23
CA THR A 41 -0.77 -33.01 -4.17
C THR A 41 -1.96 -32.45 -3.40
N LEU A 42 -1.93 -31.17 -3.04
CA LEU A 42 -3.06 -30.48 -2.40
C LEU A 42 -4.31 -30.49 -3.27
N PHE A 43 -4.19 -30.10 -4.54
CA PHE A 43 -5.32 -30.09 -5.47
C PHE A 43 -5.91 -31.48 -5.69
N ARG A 44 -5.10 -32.54 -5.74
CA ARG A 44 -5.59 -33.93 -5.85
C ARG A 44 -6.32 -34.39 -4.59
N GLN A 45 -5.81 -34.03 -3.40
CA GLN A 45 -6.48 -34.37 -2.14
C GLN A 45 -7.85 -33.68 -2.02
N GLN A 46 -7.92 -32.44 -2.48
CA GLN A 46 -9.11 -31.60 -2.34
C GLN A 46 -10.15 -31.79 -3.44
N TYR A 47 -9.69 -32.04 -4.68
CA TYR A 47 -10.51 -32.20 -5.87
C TYR A 47 -10.15 -33.52 -6.58
N PRO A 48 -10.43 -34.70 -5.99
CA PRO A 48 -10.06 -35.99 -6.56
C PRO A 48 -10.73 -36.29 -7.92
N GLN A 49 -11.75 -35.52 -8.29
CA GLN A 49 -12.49 -35.64 -9.56
C GLN A 49 -11.84 -34.86 -10.73
N ARG A 50 -10.84 -34.01 -10.46
CA ARG A 50 -10.17 -33.20 -11.49
C ARG A 50 -8.83 -33.86 -11.85
N ILE A 51 -8.66 -34.21 -13.13
CA ILE A 51 -7.43 -34.85 -13.62
C ILE A 51 -6.34 -33.78 -13.71
N LEU A 52 -5.47 -33.76 -12.71
CA LEU A 52 -4.29 -32.91 -12.69
C LEU A 52 -3.10 -33.71 -13.25
N VAL A 53 -2.51 -33.21 -14.33
CA VAL A 53 -1.25 -33.75 -14.89
C VAL A 53 -0.16 -33.63 -13.84
N ASP A 54 0.73 -34.62 -13.71
CA ASP A 54 1.85 -34.50 -12.78
C ASP A 54 2.80 -33.39 -13.27
N PRO A 55 3.11 -32.37 -12.44
CA PRO A 55 4.03 -31.30 -12.82
C PRO A 55 5.46 -31.82 -13.10
N SER A 56 5.77 -33.07 -12.76
CA SER A 56 7.05 -33.73 -13.08
C SER A 56 7.18 -34.13 -14.56
N GLU A 57 6.08 -34.37 -15.24
CA GLU A 57 6.07 -34.80 -16.65
C GLU A 57 5.96 -33.61 -17.59
N ASN A 58 5.03 -32.68 -17.29
CA ASN A 58 4.86 -31.46 -18.07
C ASN A 58 4.27 -30.34 -17.21
N VAL A 59 5.11 -29.36 -16.87
CA VAL A 59 4.70 -28.17 -16.10
C VAL A 59 3.68 -27.34 -16.86
N GLU A 60 3.84 -27.16 -18.19
CA GLU A 60 2.90 -26.36 -18.97
C GLU A 60 1.51 -26.99 -19.02
N ALA A 61 1.42 -28.31 -19.22
CA ALA A 61 0.14 -29.02 -19.20
C ALA A 61 -0.53 -28.98 -17.82
N PHE A 62 0.27 -29.05 -16.74
CA PHE A 62 -0.23 -28.85 -15.38
C PHE A 62 -0.80 -27.44 -15.19
N LEU A 63 -0.10 -26.41 -15.65
CA LEU A 63 -0.58 -25.03 -15.58
C LEU A 63 -1.82 -24.83 -16.43
N ASP A 64 -1.88 -25.38 -17.64
CA ASP A 64 -3.08 -25.36 -18.49
C ASP A 64 -4.28 -25.92 -17.74
N THR A 65 -4.12 -27.08 -17.08
CA THR A 65 -5.22 -27.62 -16.26
C THR A 65 -5.59 -26.69 -15.10
N LEU A 66 -4.66 -26.00 -14.44
CA LEU A 66 -4.99 -25.06 -13.36
C LEU A 66 -5.76 -23.83 -13.84
N PHE A 67 -5.37 -23.26 -14.99
CA PHE A 67 -6.04 -22.11 -15.59
C PHE A 67 -7.41 -22.48 -16.16
N GLU A 68 -7.55 -23.61 -16.86
CA GLU A 68 -8.83 -24.11 -17.39
C GLU A 68 -9.86 -24.36 -16.27
N HIS A 69 -9.37 -24.86 -15.14
CA HIS A 69 -10.21 -25.17 -13.98
C HIS A 69 -10.54 -23.94 -13.12
N GLY A 70 -10.04 -22.74 -13.49
CA GLY A 70 -10.32 -21.46 -12.86
C GLY A 70 -9.60 -21.23 -11.53
N PHE A 71 -8.57 -22.03 -11.22
CA PHE A 71 -7.81 -21.89 -9.97
C PHE A 71 -6.84 -20.70 -10.03
N CYS A 72 -6.40 -20.34 -11.23
CA CYS A 72 -5.58 -19.15 -11.49
C CYS A 72 -6.31 -18.28 -12.53
N VAL A 73 -6.35 -16.97 -12.31
CA VAL A 73 -6.83 -16.00 -13.29
C VAL A 73 -5.60 -15.27 -13.81
N GLN A 74 -5.43 -15.20 -15.13
CA GLN A 74 -4.27 -14.54 -15.71
C GLN A 74 -4.28 -13.06 -15.30
N ALA A 75 -3.42 -12.71 -14.33
CA ALA A 75 -3.24 -11.33 -13.93
C ALA A 75 -2.68 -10.55 -15.13
N ALA A 76 -3.26 -9.39 -15.40
CA ALA A 76 -2.74 -8.48 -16.42
C ALA A 76 -1.33 -8.04 -15.99
N THR A 77 -0.33 -8.62 -16.66
CA THR A 77 1.10 -8.29 -16.69
C THR A 77 1.48 -7.02 -15.93
N GLY A 78 2.28 -7.17 -14.87
CA GLY A 78 2.81 -6.03 -14.15
C GLY A 78 4.03 -6.40 -13.31
N ASN A 79 5.22 -6.25 -13.90
CA ASN A 79 6.57 -5.94 -13.37
C ASN A 79 7.04 -6.41 -11.95
N ASP A 80 6.25 -7.17 -11.20
CA ASP A 80 6.51 -7.65 -9.83
C ASP A 80 6.47 -9.20 -9.75
N ASP A 81 6.49 -9.91 -10.89
CA ASP A 81 6.44 -11.38 -10.96
C ASP A 81 7.52 -12.08 -10.11
N GLY A 82 8.70 -11.44 -9.96
CA GLY A 82 9.78 -11.94 -9.11
C GLY A 82 9.44 -11.92 -7.61
N LYS A 83 8.85 -10.83 -7.11
CA LYS A 83 8.38 -10.75 -5.71
C LYS A 83 7.20 -11.68 -5.47
N PHE A 84 6.33 -11.81 -6.47
CA PHE A 84 5.19 -12.71 -6.39
C PHE A 84 5.62 -14.17 -6.26
N LYS A 85 6.60 -14.60 -7.07
CA LYS A 85 7.22 -15.92 -6.95
C LYS A 85 7.74 -16.16 -5.54
N GLU A 86 8.52 -15.24 -4.99
CA GLU A 86 9.10 -15.38 -3.65
C GLU A 86 8.02 -15.50 -2.56
N GLU A 87 6.94 -14.73 -2.69
CA GLU A 87 5.77 -14.82 -1.81
C GLU A 87 5.10 -16.19 -1.90
N LEU A 88 4.84 -16.66 -3.12
CA LEU A 88 4.18 -17.94 -3.35
C LEU A 88 5.04 -19.11 -2.86
N GLU A 89 6.34 -19.11 -3.14
CA GLU A 89 7.26 -20.15 -2.65
C GLU A 89 7.33 -20.17 -1.13
N ARG A 90 7.31 -19.01 -0.48
CA ARG A 90 7.29 -18.91 0.98
C ARG A 90 6.00 -19.46 1.57
N VAL A 91 4.85 -19.07 1.03
CA VAL A 91 3.54 -19.53 1.49
C VAL A 91 3.39 -21.03 1.28
N VAL A 92 3.73 -21.52 0.09
CA VAL A 92 3.73 -22.96 -0.21
C VAL A 92 4.69 -23.72 0.71
N GLY A 93 5.86 -23.16 1.02
CA GLY A 93 6.80 -23.75 1.97
C GLY A 93 6.21 -23.91 3.37
N VAL A 94 5.51 -22.89 3.88
CA VAL A 94 4.82 -22.96 5.19
C VAL A 94 3.71 -24.02 5.18
N TYR A 95 2.90 -24.09 4.12
CA TYR A 95 1.88 -25.13 3.98
C TYR A 95 2.48 -26.53 3.89
N LYS A 96 3.63 -26.69 3.21
CA LYS A 96 4.36 -27.97 3.15
C LYS A 96 4.84 -28.41 4.53
N GLU A 97 5.47 -27.53 5.30
CA GLU A 97 5.96 -27.83 6.65
C GLU A 97 4.81 -28.18 7.62
N THR A 98 3.68 -27.49 7.53
CA THR A 98 2.48 -27.78 8.34
C THR A 98 1.82 -29.10 7.92
N PHE A 99 1.81 -29.43 6.63
CA PHE A 99 1.29 -30.71 6.15
C PHE A 99 2.19 -31.88 6.62
N GLU A 100 3.51 -31.76 6.45
CA GLU A 100 4.47 -32.77 6.92
C GLU A 100 4.37 -32.99 8.42
N THR A 101 4.22 -31.92 9.23
CA THR A 101 4.04 -32.06 10.68
C THR A 101 2.72 -32.74 11.05
N LYS A 102 1.63 -32.47 10.32
CA LYS A 102 0.34 -33.16 10.49
C LYS A 102 0.46 -34.66 10.16
N GLU A 103 1.16 -35.01 9.09
CA GLU A 103 1.44 -36.42 8.75
C GLU A 103 2.32 -37.10 9.81
N MET A 104 3.32 -36.41 10.36
CA MET A 104 4.13 -36.94 11.47
C MET A 104 3.27 -37.21 12.71
N ILE A 105 2.34 -36.31 13.07
CA ILE A 105 1.41 -36.52 14.19
C ILE A 105 0.56 -37.76 13.93
N GLN A 106 -0.06 -37.85 12.75
CA GLN A 106 -0.90 -38.97 12.38
C GLN A 106 -0.12 -40.30 12.41
N ALA A 107 1.13 -40.30 11.93
CA ALA A 107 2.01 -41.48 11.96
C ALA A 107 2.36 -41.90 13.39
N VAL A 108 2.56 -40.95 14.30
CA VAL A 108 2.82 -41.21 15.72
C VAL A 108 1.58 -41.74 16.43
N GLU A 109 0.39 -41.20 16.11
CA GLU A 109 -0.89 -41.65 16.65
C GLU A 109 -1.29 -43.04 16.15
N SER A 110 -1.09 -43.32 14.86
CA SER A 110 -1.39 -44.63 14.25
C SER A 110 -0.38 -45.72 14.62
N SER A 111 0.78 -45.34 15.17
CA SER A 111 1.79 -46.28 15.66
C SER A 111 1.34 -46.91 16.98
N TYR A 112 0.50 -47.96 16.93
CA TYR A 112 0.16 -48.76 18.11
C TYR A 112 1.43 -49.32 18.75
N LEU A 113 1.67 -48.99 20.02
CA LEU A 113 2.63 -49.73 20.84
C LEU A 113 2.02 -51.11 21.08
N LEU A 114 2.48 -52.12 20.35
CA LEU A 114 2.13 -53.50 20.63
C LEU A 114 2.82 -53.88 21.94
N PHE A 115 2.08 -53.81 23.05
CA PHE A 115 2.47 -54.47 24.28
C PHE A 115 2.52 -55.97 24.01
N PRO A 116 3.66 -56.65 24.25
CA PRO A 116 3.70 -58.10 24.13
C PRO A 116 2.68 -58.68 25.12
N GLN A 117 1.64 -59.33 24.61
CA GLN A 117 0.70 -60.05 25.49
C GLN A 117 1.44 -61.25 26.07
N GLY A 118 1.81 -61.13 27.33
CA GLY A 118 2.46 -62.18 28.12
C GLY A 118 3.96 -61.99 28.27
N HIS A 119 4.38 -61.11 29.18
CA HIS A 119 5.62 -61.31 29.96
C HIS A 119 5.52 -60.51 31.26
N ASP A 120 5.35 -61.23 32.37
CA ASP A 120 5.34 -60.76 33.77
C ASP A 120 6.68 -60.14 34.26
N ARG A 121 7.54 -59.69 33.36
CA ARG A 121 8.79 -59.00 33.71
C ARG A 121 9.13 -57.98 32.64
N LEU A 122 8.48 -56.82 32.69
CA LEU A 122 9.21 -55.58 32.42
C LEU A 122 10.37 -55.58 33.43
N GLU A 123 11.56 -55.97 32.99
CA GLU A 123 12.77 -55.92 33.83
C GLU A 123 12.83 -54.53 34.48
N GLU A 124 13.20 -54.47 35.76
CA GLU A 124 13.27 -53.27 36.60
C GLU A 124 14.00 -52.11 35.89
N ASP A 125 14.97 -52.44 35.04
CA ASP A 125 15.70 -51.52 34.15
C ASP A 125 14.80 -50.76 33.15
N THR A 126 13.71 -51.35 32.67
CA THR A 126 12.77 -50.71 31.72
C THR A 126 11.90 -49.68 32.45
N PHE A 127 11.49 -49.98 33.68
CA PHE A 127 10.80 -49.02 34.54
C PHE A 127 11.74 -47.91 34.99
N GLN A 128 12.99 -48.24 35.33
CA GLN A 128 14.00 -47.24 35.67
C GLN A 128 14.29 -46.31 34.50
N VAL A 129 14.36 -46.82 33.26
CA VAL A 129 14.52 -45.98 32.06
C VAL A 129 13.30 -45.08 31.82
N ILE A 130 12.08 -45.58 32.02
CA ILE A 130 10.87 -44.76 31.89
C ILE A 130 10.83 -43.69 32.98
N ALA A 131 11.18 -44.04 34.22
CA ALA A 131 11.24 -43.12 35.35
C ALA A 131 12.34 -42.06 35.14
N ASP A 132 13.53 -42.45 34.69
CA ASP A 132 14.63 -41.53 34.39
C ASP A 132 14.25 -40.59 33.23
N LEU A 133 13.58 -41.09 32.18
CA LEU A 133 13.05 -40.25 31.09
C LEU A 133 11.97 -39.27 31.59
N TYR A 134 11.09 -39.71 32.49
CA TYR A 134 10.03 -38.89 33.07
C TYR A 134 10.59 -37.81 33.99
N HIS A 135 11.58 -38.13 34.82
CA HIS A 135 12.25 -37.18 35.69
C HIS A 135 13.12 -36.18 34.91
N HIS A 136 13.83 -36.60 33.85
CA HIS A 136 14.59 -35.69 33.01
C HIS A 136 13.72 -34.71 32.22
N ALA A 137 12.51 -35.13 31.83
CA ALA A 137 11.55 -34.28 31.13
C ALA A 137 10.89 -33.22 32.03
N LEU A 138 10.80 -33.46 33.35
CA LEU A 138 10.22 -32.52 34.31
C LEU A 138 11.24 -31.47 34.82
N ASP A 139 12.52 -31.84 34.90
CA ASP A 139 13.56 -30.95 35.45
C ASP A 139 14.14 -29.94 34.43
N GLN A 140 14.00 -30.18 33.12
CA GLN A 140 14.46 -29.23 32.09
C GLN A 140 13.30 -28.79 31.20
N GLY A 141 12.80 -27.58 31.45
CA GLY A 141 11.84 -26.87 30.60
C GLY A 141 12.40 -26.46 29.22
N GLY A 142 13.21 -27.32 28.59
CA GLY A 142 13.83 -27.06 27.30
C GLY A 142 14.72 -28.24 26.89
N ALA A 143 14.38 -28.85 25.76
CA ALA A 143 15.12 -29.90 25.06
C ALA A 143 15.36 -31.18 25.86
N ILE A 144 14.42 -32.13 25.74
CA ILE A 144 14.68 -33.53 26.03
C ILE A 144 15.80 -33.98 25.07
N ARG A 145 17.06 -34.02 25.52
CA ARG A 145 18.04 -34.93 24.94
C ARG A 145 17.93 -36.22 25.72
N PRO A 146 17.02 -37.15 25.33
CA PRO A 146 17.13 -38.45 25.91
C PRO A 146 18.43 -39.00 25.32
N THR A 147 19.46 -39.11 26.14
CA THR A 147 20.66 -39.87 25.79
C THR A 147 20.21 -41.32 25.81
N ILE A 148 19.43 -41.71 24.80
CA ILE A 148 18.83 -43.02 24.64
C ILE A 148 19.99 -43.97 24.37
N ARG A 149 20.61 -44.46 25.44
CA ARG A 149 21.37 -45.71 25.46
C ARG A 149 20.41 -46.92 25.38
N LEU A 150 19.19 -46.75 24.87
CA LEU A 150 18.34 -47.89 24.58
C LEU A 150 18.81 -48.53 23.27
N CYS A 151 19.54 -49.61 23.49
CA CYS A 151 19.45 -50.82 22.69
C CYS A 151 19.97 -50.70 21.25
N LYS A 152 21.29 -50.73 21.09
CA LYS A 152 21.93 -51.27 19.88
C LYS A 152 21.65 -52.78 19.66
N LYS A 153 20.81 -53.44 20.48
CA LYS A 153 20.78 -54.91 20.59
C LYS A 153 19.45 -55.61 20.95
N ARG A 154 18.29 -54.93 21.04
CA ARG A 154 17.01 -55.62 21.31
C ARG A 154 15.97 -55.28 20.24
N GLU A 155 15.58 -56.30 19.47
CA GLU A 155 14.42 -56.25 18.58
C GLU A 155 13.12 -56.28 19.43
N GLY A 156 12.09 -55.53 19.03
CA GLY A 156 10.78 -55.50 19.71
C GLY A 156 10.38 -54.13 20.31
N PHE A 157 9.76 -54.15 21.50
CA PHE A 157 9.11 -52.99 22.15
C PHE A 157 10.05 -51.80 22.40
N SER A 158 11.28 -52.05 22.85
CA SER A 158 12.27 -50.98 23.10
C SER A 158 12.67 -50.24 21.82
N ALA A 159 12.83 -50.95 20.69
CA ALA A 159 13.10 -50.35 19.39
C ALA A 159 11.90 -49.54 18.85
N GLN A 160 10.67 -50.01 19.09
CA GLN A 160 9.45 -49.25 18.77
C GLN A 160 9.34 -47.97 19.61
N LEU A 161 9.58 -48.06 20.92
CA LEU A 161 9.59 -46.91 21.83
C LEU A 161 10.69 -45.90 21.46
N CYS A 162 11.90 -46.38 21.11
CA CYS A 162 12.98 -45.51 20.65
C CYS A 162 12.63 -44.76 19.36
N ARG A 163 11.98 -45.43 18.40
CA ARG A 163 11.51 -44.78 17.17
C ARG A 163 10.47 -43.70 17.49
N ARG A 164 9.52 -44.01 18.38
CA ARG A 164 8.47 -43.07 18.78
C ARG A 164 9.02 -41.86 19.54
N LEU A 165 9.96 -42.06 20.48
CA LEU A 165 10.63 -40.97 21.19
C LEU A 165 11.48 -40.09 20.26
N LYS A 166 12.16 -40.68 19.27
CA LYS A 166 12.89 -39.90 18.25
C LYS A 166 11.96 -39.06 17.37
N MET A 167 10.79 -39.60 17.01
CA MET A 167 9.78 -38.83 16.28
C MET A 167 9.23 -37.67 17.12
N TYR A 168 8.97 -37.90 18.41
CA TYR A 168 8.55 -36.82 19.32
C TYR A 168 9.62 -35.73 19.52
N ASP A 169 10.89 -36.11 19.71
CA ASP A 169 11.99 -35.13 19.84
C ASP A 169 12.13 -34.27 18.56
N GLU A 170 12.05 -34.90 17.38
CA GLU A 170 12.06 -34.16 16.11
C GLU A 170 10.83 -33.25 15.95
N PHE A 171 9.66 -33.71 16.37
CA PHE A 171 8.44 -32.91 16.37
C PHE A 171 8.56 -31.68 17.28
N LEU A 172 9.05 -31.86 18.52
CA LEU A 172 9.27 -30.76 19.47
C LEU A 172 10.27 -29.74 18.94
N ARG A 173 11.32 -30.18 18.24
CA ARG A 173 12.25 -29.25 17.57
C ARG A 173 11.57 -28.46 16.46
N ARG A 174 10.77 -29.11 15.61
CA ARG A 174 10.03 -28.42 14.54
C ARG A 174 9.05 -27.40 15.13
N LEU A 175 8.31 -27.77 16.18
CA LEU A 175 7.43 -26.83 16.91
C LEU A 175 8.21 -25.61 17.42
N HIS A 176 9.33 -25.84 18.10
CA HIS A 176 10.12 -24.75 18.65
C HIS A 176 10.67 -23.80 17.56
N VAL A 177 11.10 -24.35 16.42
CA VAL A 177 11.52 -23.54 15.27
C VAL A 177 10.35 -22.73 14.69
N MET A 178 9.15 -23.32 14.60
CA MET A 178 7.95 -22.61 14.15
C MET A 178 7.54 -21.49 15.13
N GLU A 179 7.59 -21.73 16.44
CA GLU A 179 7.31 -20.71 17.47
C GLU A 179 8.28 -19.52 17.36
N ASN A 180 9.58 -19.79 17.21
CA ASN A 180 10.58 -18.73 17.03
C ASN A 180 10.38 -17.96 15.72
N ARG A 181 9.96 -18.64 14.64
CA ARG A 181 9.59 -17.98 13.38
C ARG A 181 8.37 -17.09 13.58
N LEU A 182 7.34 -17.58 14.25
CA LEU A 182 6.13 -16.81 14.54
C LEU A 182 6.45 -15.56 15.35
N ALA A 183 7.21 -15.69 16.44
CA ALA A 183 7.65 -14.56 17.26
C ALA A 183 8.48 -13.53 16.47
N SER A 184 9.38 -13.99 15.58
CA SER A 184 10.15 -13.07 14.74
C SER A 184 9.30 -12.38 13.67
N THR A 185 8.29 -13.07 13.10
CA THR A 185 7.34 -12.44 12.18
C THR A 185 6.44 -11.42 12.88
N GLU A 186 5.99 -11.70 14.11
CA GLU A 186 5.21 -10.75 14.90
C GLU A 186 6.03 -9.48 15.18
N ALA A 187 7.27 -9.63 15.63
CA ALA A 187 8.16 -8.50 15.87
C ALA A 187 8.39 -7.66 14.59
N ALA A 188 8.59 -8.31 13.44
CA ALA A 188 8.76 -7.63 12.17
C ALA A 188 7.49 -6.89 11.72
N LEU A 189 6.30 -7.48 11.92
CA LEU A 189 5.02 -6.84 11.61
C LEU A 189 4.77 -5.63 12.51
N THR A 190 5.02 -5.73 13.81
CA THR A 190 4.90 -4.61 14.75
C THR A 190 5.79 -3.44 14.33
N SER A 191 7.06 -3.70 14.03
CA SER A 191 7.98 -2.66 13.55
C SER A 191 7.53 -2.01 12.24
N ARG A 192 6.94 -2.80 11.32
CA ARG A 192 6.39 -2.26 10.06
C ARG A 192 5.16 -1.39 10.29
N ILE A 193 4.30 -1.75 11.24
CA ILE A 193 3.12 -0.96 11.60
C ILE A 193 3.55 0.37 12.20
N GLU A 194 4.47 0.36 13.18
CA GLU A 194 5.01 1.58 13.79
C GLU A 194 5.65 2.52 12.74
N ALA A 195 6.42 1.96 11.80
CA ALA A 195 7.01 2.74 10.71
C ALA A 195 5.94 3.34 9.78
N ALA A 196 4.87 2.61 9.49
CA ALA A 196 3.75 3.09 8.67
C ALA A 196 2.96 4.20 9.38
N GLU A 197 2.72 4.06 10.69
CA GLU A 197 2.06 5.08 11.53
C GLU A 197 2.88 6.37 11.55
N SER A 198 4.19 6.28 11.79
CA SER A 198 5.08 7.45 11.77
C SER A 198 5.13 8.15 10.40
N ALA A 199 5.12 7.37 9.31
CA ALA A 199 5.03 7.92 7.96
C ALA A 199 3.70 8.64 7.74
N LEU A 200 2.58 8.07 8.20
CA LEU A 200 1.26 8.68 8.10
C LEU A 200 1.20 10.02 8.86
N GLU A 201 1.68 10.05 10.10
CA GLU A 201 1.75 11.29 10.90
C GLU A 201 2.55 12.38 10.18
N THR A 202 3.68 12.02 9.60
CA THR A 202 4.52 12.95 8.81
C THR A 202 3.76 13.51 7.60
N THR A 203 3.04 12.65 6.88
CA THR A 203 2.23 13.09 5.73
C THR A 203 1.07 13.99 6.14
N GLN A 204 0.45 13.72 7.29
CA GLN A 204 -0.64 14.54 7.82
C GLN A 204 -0.14 15.94 8.22
N ALA A 205 1.01 16.03 8.91
CA ALA A 205 1.62 17.31 9.25
C ALA A 205 1.98 18.15 8.01
N ALA A 206 2.47 17.50 6.94
CA ALA A 206 2.75 18.16 5.67
C ALA A 206 1.47 18.69 4.99
N LEU A 207 0.36 17.93 5.08
CA LEU A 207 -0.94 18.34 4.56
C LEU A 207 -1.49 19.57 5.30
N GLU A 208 -1.43 19.57 6.63
CA GLU A 208 -1.86 20.71 7.47
C GLU A 208 -1.06 21.98 7.12
N THR A 209 0.25 21.86 6.95
CA THR A 209 1.12 22.96 6.53
C THR A 209 0.72 23.52 5.16
N THR A 210 0.41 22.63 4.22
CA THR A 210 -0.05 23.00 2.86
C THR A 210 -1.40 23.72 2.91
N GLN A 211 -2.34 23.24 3.72
CA GLN A 211 -3.65 23.86 3.90
C GLN A 211 -3.53 25.26 4.51
N SER A 212 -2.67 25.45 5.52
CA SER A 212 -2.40 26.76 6.11
C SER A 212 -1.85 27.75 5.08
N THR A 213 -0.89 27.29 4.26
CA THR A 213 -0.30 28.10 3.17
C THR A 213 -1.33 28.48 2.10
N LEU A 214 -2.26 27.57 1.79
CA LEU A 214 -3.36 27.86 0.88
C LEU A 214 -4.28 28.95 1.45
N GLY A 215 -4.61 28.86 2.74
CA GLY A 215 -5.43 29.86 3.44
C GLY A 215 -4.81 31.26 3.43
N THR A 216 -3.50 31.36 3.67
CA THR A 216 -2.80 32.66 3.62
C THR A 216 -2.77 33.24 2.19
N THR A 217 -2.59 32.39 1.18
CA THR A 217 -2.62 32.79 -0.22
C THR A 217 -4.01 33.30 -0.63
N GLN A 218 -5.08 32.65 -0.16
CA GLN A 218 -6.44 33.06 -0.44
C GLN A 218 -6.76 34.44 0.19
N ALA A 219 -6.36 34.68 1.44
CA ALA A 219 -6.55 35.98 2.09
C ALA A 219 -5.78 37.11 1.37
N ALA A 220 -4.58 36.82 0.86
CA ALA A 220 -3.81 37.79 0.07
C ALA A 220 -4.49 38.12 -1.27
N LEU A 221 -5.11 37.11 -1.91
CA LEU A 221 -5.88 37.30 -3.14
C LEU A 221 -7.10 38.19 -2.91
N GLU A 222 -7.86 37.94 -1.85
CA GLU A 222 -9.02 38.77 -1.45
C GLU A 222 -8.61 40.23 -1.21
N THR A 223 -7.49 40.45 -0.53
CA THR A 223 -6.94 41.80 -0.30
C THR A 223 -6.58 42.50 -1.61
N THR A 224 -5.96 41.77 -2.54
CA THR A 224 -5.59 42.29 -3.86
C THR A 224 -6.82 42.65 -4.69
N GLN A 225 -7.86 41.83 -4.61
CA GLN A 225 -9.13 42.07 -5.30
C GLN A 225 -9.82 43.34 -4.79
N ALA A 226 -9.89 43.53 -3.46
CA ALA A 226 -10.47 44.75 -2.87
C ALA A 226 -9.70 46.03 -3.28
N ALA A 227 -8.36 45.95 -3.37
CA ALA A 227 -7.53 47.05 -3.84
C ALA A 227 -7.78 47.39 -5.33
N LEU A 228 -8.00 46.36 -6.15
CA LEU A 228 -8.34 46.52 -7.57
C LEU A 228 -9.71 47.21 -7.74
N GLU A 229 -10.73 46.79 -6.99
CA GLU A 229 -12.05 47.42 -7.00
C GLU A 229 -11.99 48.89 -6.62
N THR A 230 -11.21 49.22 -5.58
CA THR A 230 -10.96 50.61 -5.17
C THR A 230 -10.33 51.43 -6.30
N THR A 231 -9.31 50.87 -6.95
CA THR A 231 -8.61 51.53 -8.06
C THR A 231 -9.54 51.76 -9.26
N GLN A 232 -10.39 50.80 -9.59
CA GLN A 232 -11.38 50.92 -10.66
C GLN A 232 -12.40 52.03 -10.35
N SER A 233 -12.87 52.14 -9.11
CA SER A 233 -13.77 53.21 -8.68
C SER A 233 -13.11 54.60 -8.82
N THR A 234 -11.86 54.75 -8.37
CA THR A 234 -11.10 55.99 -8.54
C THR A 234 -10.88 56.36 -10.02
N LEU A 235 -10.63 55.36 -10.88
CA LEU A 235 -10.51 55.60 -12.31
C LEU A 235 -11.82 56.12 -12.91
N GLY A 236 -12.96 55.53 -12.51
CA GLY A 236 -14.29 55.96 -12.94
C GLY A 236 -14.60 57.41 -12.55
N THR A 237 -14.28 57.82 -11.33
CA THR A 237 -14.48 59.22 -10.89
C THR A 237 -13.58 60.20 -11.65
N THR A 238 -12.33 59.80 -11.93
CA THR A 238 -11.38 60.60 -12.71
C THR A 238 -11.87 60.78 -14.15
N GLN A 239 -12.39 59.73 -14.78
CA GLN A 239 -12.98 59.80 -16.12
C GLN A 239 -14.19 60.74 -16.17
N ALA A 240 -15.09 60.69 -15.18
CA ALA A 240 -16.24 61.58 -15.10
C ALA A 240 -15.83 63.07 -14.93
N ALA A 241 -14.81 63.33 -14.10
CA ALA A 241 -14.26 64.68 -13.91
C ALA A 241 -13.61 65.20 -15.21
N LEU A 242 -12.88 64.34 -15.93
CA LEU A 242 -12.28 64.68 -17.22
C LEU A 242 -13.37 65.03 -18.26
N ALA A 243 -14.43 64.23 -18.35
CA ALA A 243 -15.55 64.49 -19.26
C ALA A 243 -16.23 65.85 -18.97
N THR A 244 -16.42 66.17 -17.69
CA THR A 244 -16.95 67.48 -17.25
C THR A 244 -16.02 68.62 -17.67
N THR A 245 -14.71 68.46 -17.49
CA THR A 245 -13.72 69.47 -17.88
C THR A 245 -13.72 69.68 -19.40
N GLN A 246 -13.78 68.59 -20.18
CA GLN A 246 -13.89 68.67 -21.64
C GLN A 246 -15.16 69.41 -22.09
N GLN A 247 -16.30 69.19 -21.43
CA GLN A 247 -17.53 69.94 -21.73
C GLN A 247 -17.37 71.44 -21.45
N ARG A 248 -16.73 71.80 -20.33
CA ARG A 248 -16.44 73.21 -19.99
C ARG A 248 -15.51 73.86 -21.00
N VAL A 249 -14.45 73.17 -21.44
CA VAL A 249 -13.54 73.67 -22.49
C VAL A 249 -14.31 73.92 -23.79
N LYS A 250 -15.13 72.97 -24.26
CA LYS A 250 -15.98 73.14 -25.44
C LYS A 250 -16.97 74.31 -25.32
N GLN A 251 -17.42 74.62 -24.11
CA GLN A 251 -18.28 75.78 -23.87
C GLN A 251 -17.49 77.09 -23.93
N LEU A 252 -16.30 77.13 -23.35
CA LEU A 252 -15.41 78.29 -23.43
C LEU A 252 -14.97 78.57 -24.87
N GLU A 253 -14.61 77.55 -25.65
CA GLU A 253 -14.29 77.68 -27.08
C GLU A 253 -15.43 78.32 -27.86
N ARG A 254 -16.68 77.92 -27.60
CA ARG A 254 -17.88 78.54 -28.20
C ARG A 254 -18.04 80.01 -27.79
N ILE A 255 -17.84 80.34 -26.52
CA ILE A 255 -17.92 81.72 -26.03
C ILE A 255 -16.84 82.58 -26.70
N VAL A 256 -15.59 82.11 -26.73
CA VAL A 256 -14.48 82.81 -27.38
C VAL A 256 -14.77 83.02 -28.86
N GLY A 257 -15.28 82.01 -29.57
CA GLY A 257 -15.70 82.13 -30.97
C GLY A 257 -16.75 83.21 -31.18
N ARG A 258 -17.77 83.28 -30.31
CA ARG A 258 -18.82 84.32 -30.35
C ARG A 258 -18.28 85.71 -30.01
N VAL A 259 -17.38 85.84 -29.03
CA VAL A 259 -16.76 87.13 -28.72
C VAL A 259 -15.95 87.61 -29.91
N LYS A 260 -15.19 86.73 -30.56
CA LYS A 260 -14.40 87.07 -31.75
C LYS A 260 -15.30 87.57 -32.89
N SER A 261 -16.39 86.88 -33.19
CA SER A 261 -17.34 87.34 -34.22
C SER A 261 -17.99 88.68 -33.87
N LEU A 262 -18.32 88.93 -32.60
CA LEU A 262 -18.86 90.22 -32.16
C LEU A 262 -17.83 91.36 -32.27
N VAL A 263 -16.56 91.09 -31.99
CA VAL A 263 -15.47 92.07 -32.18
C VAL A 263 -15.29 92.41 -33.66
N ASP A 264 -15.39 91.40 -34.53
CA ASP A 264 -15.33 91.58 -35.98
C ASP A 264 -16.55 92.38 -36.50
N GLU A 265 -17.76 92.09 -36.03
CA GLU A 265 -19.01 92.82 -36.37
C GLU A 265 -19.05 94.26 -35.84
N ALA A 266 -18.56 94.50 -34.62
CA ALA A 266 -18.48 95.83 -34.03
C ALA A 266 -17.53 96.76 -34.79
N GLY A 267 -16.82 96.25 -35.80
CA GLY A 267 -16.01 97.05 -36.71
C GLY A 267 -14.89 97.78 -35.99
N VAL A 268 -14.47 97.34 -34.80
CA VAL A 268 -13.47 98.04 -33.98
C VAL A 268 -12.16 98.24 -34.76
N ASN A 269 -11.79 97.29 -35.61
CA ASN A 269 -10.63 97.41 -36.50
C ASN A 269 -10.84 98.44 -37.63
N ASN A 270 -12.06 98.64 -38.13
CA ASN A 270 -12.35 99.60 -39.21
C ASN A 270 -12.66 101.01 -38.66
N ALA A 271 -13.27 101.09 -37.48
CA ALA A 271 -13.50 102.31 -36.73
C ALA A 271 -12.16 102.90 -36.28
N ILE A 272 -11.26 102.15 -35.63
CA ILE A 272 -9.95 102.66 -35.21
C ILE A 272 -9.11 103.16 -36.40
N ASN A 273 -9.09 102.45 -37.54
CA ASN A 273 -8.39 102.93 -38.74
C ASN A 273 -8.98 104.24 -39.30
N ASN A 274 -10.30 104.43 -39.25
CA ASN A 274 -10.94 105.66 -39.68
C ASN A 274 -10.80 106.80 -38.65
N THR A 275 -10.84 106.53 -37.35
CA THR A 275 -10.71 107.58 -36.31
C THR A 275 -9.27 108.08 -36.20
N ILE A 276 -8.26 107.20 -36.29
CA ILE A 276 -6.84 107.60 -36.33
C ILE A 276 -6.55 108.44 -37.59
N SER A 277 -7.14 108.08 -38.74
CA SER A 277 -7.02 108.90 -39.96
C SER A 277 -7.71 110.26 -39.87
N HIS A 278 -8.75 110.41 -39.04
CA HIS A 278 -9.47 111.68 -38.90
C HIS A 278 -8.82 112.64 -37.90
N ASP A 279 -8.25 112.14 -36.79
CA ASP A 279 -7.59 112.98 -35.78
C ASP A 279 -6.22 113.52 -36.23
N GLU A 280 -5.49 112.83 -37.12
CA GLU A 280 -4.28 113.41 -37.75
C GLU A 280 -4.58 114.56 -38.74
N LEU A 281 -5.83 114.69 -39.22
CA LEU A 281 -6.23 115.78 -40.12
C LEU A 281 -6.77 117.02 -39.39
N ALA A 282 -7.11 116.93 -38.10
CA ALA A 282 -7.72 118.03 -37.36
C ALA A 282 -6.72 118.99 -36.66
N VAL A 283 -5.43 118.63 -36.57
CA VAL A 283 -4.41 119.43 -35.84
C VAL A 283 -3.61 120.38 -36.76
N ILE A 284 -3.92 120.49 -38.06
CA ILE A 284 -3.15 121.31 -39.03
C ILE A 284 -3.87 122.61 -39.48
N CYS A 285 -5.04 122.97 -38.95
CA CYS A 285 -5.70 124.23 -39.34
C CYS A 285 -6.28 124.99 -38.14
N PHE A 286 -5.45 125.80 -37.46
CA PHE A 286 -5.67 127.22 -37.19
C PHE A 286 -4.45 127.84 -36.49
#